data_AF-A0A0A2EBD4-F1
#
_entry.id   AF-A0A0A2EBD4-F1
#
_cell.length_a   1.000
_cell.length_b   1.000
_cell.length_c   1.000
_cell.angle_alpha   90.00
_cell.angle_beta   90.00
_cell.angle_gamma   90.00
#
_symmetry.space_group_name_H-M   'P 1'
#
loop_
_entity.id
_entity.type
_entity.pdbx_description
1 polymer ?
#
loop_
_entity_poly.entity_id
_entity_poly.type
_entity_poly.pdbx_seq_one_letter_code
_entity_poly.pdbx_strand_id
1 'polypeptide(L)'
;MLFVFILITTIVLGIVIGYLTRRKNFRFLGSLIMGLICVLLFIIGVEIGADKDILRNIHLLGFNAVVISVFCSLGSMLFAWFLWRLIKSHDKRKEQKK
;
A
#
# COMPACT_ATOMS: atom_id res chain seq x y z
N MET A 1 8.45 -9.72 -17.61
CA MET A 1 9.69 -9.39 -16.86
C MET A 1 10.15 -7.95 -17.11
N LEU A 2 10.25 -7.48 -18.36
CA LEU A 2 10.62 -6.09 -18.70
C LEU A 2 9.80 -5.02 -17.96
N PHE A 3 8.47 -5.20 -17.84
CA PHE A 3 7.59 -4.26 -17.14
C PHE A 3 7.98 -4.02 -15.68
N VAL A 4 8.36 -5.08 -14.94
CA VAL A 4 8.78 -4.98 -13.54
C VAL A 4 10.07 -4.17 -13.41
N PHE A 5 11.00 -4.35 -14.35
CA PHE A 5 12.27 -3.61 -14.37
C PHE A 5 12.03 -2.12 -14.64
N ILE A 6 11.12 -1.80 -15.58
CA ILE A 6 10.72 -0.43 -15.88
C ILE A 6 10.08 0.23 -14.65
N LEU A 7 9.13 -0.45 -13.97
CA LEU A 7 8.50 0.09 -12.76
C LEU A 7 9.51 0.39 -11.66
N ILE A 8 10.41 -0.55 -11.36
CA ILE A 8 11.44 -0.36 -10.32
C ILE A 8 12.33 0.83 -10.67
N THR A 9 12.78 0.92 -11.93
CA THR A 9 13.66 2.00 -12.38
C THR A 9 12.95 3.35 -12.32
N THR A 10 11.68 3.42 -12.72
CA THR A 10 10.85 4.63 -12.63
C THR A 10 10.62 5.06 -11.18
N ILE A 11 10.37 4.15 -10.25
CA ILE A 11 10.21 4.47 -8.82
C ILE A 11 11.51 5.08 -8.28
N VAL A 12 12.65 4.45 -8.56
CA VAL A 12 13.96 4.94 -8.13
C VAL A 12 14.25 6.32 -8.74
N LEU A 13 14.02 6.47 -10.04
CA LEU A 13 14.25 7.74 -10.75
C LEU A 13 13.34 8.86 -10.22
N GLY A 14 12.07 8.54 -9.94
CA GLY A 14 11.10 9.47 -9.36
C GLY A 14 11.50 9.95 -7.96
N ILE A 15 12.07 9.07 -7.12
CA ILE A 15 12.57 9.44 -5.78
C ILE A 15 13.76 10.39 -5.90
N VAL A 16 14.70 10.13 -6.81
CA VAL A 16 15.87 10.98 -7.05
C VAL A 16 15.45 12.38 -7.50
N ILE A 17 14.52 12.45 -8.46
CA ILE A 17 13.97 13.71 -8.96
C ILE A 17 13.21 14.44 -7.86
N GLY A 18 12.36 13.74 -7.09
CA GLY A 18 11.60 14.30 -5.97
C GLY A 18 12.48 14.81 -4.83
N TYR A 19 13.62 14.17 -4.58
CA TYR A 19 14.61 14.62 -3.60
C TYR A 19 15.34 15.89 -4.06
N LEU A 20 15.69 16.00 -5.34
CA LEU A 20 16.33 17.20 -5.89
C LEU A 20 15.37 18.40 -5.94
N THR A 21 14.07 18.15 -6.15
CA THR A 21 12.99 19.14 -6.14
C THR A 21 12.44 19.44 -4.73
N ARG A 22 13.04 18.90 -3.66
CA ARG A 22 12.65 19.17 -2.25
C ARG A 22 12.84 20.63 -1.80
N ARG A 23 13.62 21.43 -2.55
CA ARG A 23 13.91 22.85 -2.22
C ARG A 23 12.77 23.83 -2.47
N LYS A 24 11.73 23.49 -3.25
CA LYS A 24 10.53 24.34 -3.40
C LYS A 24 9.36 23.69 -2.69
N ASN A 25 8.84 24.39 -1.68
CA ASN A 25 7.73 23.96 -0.85
C ASN A 25 6.42 23.99 -1.66
N PHE A 26 6.21 23.00 -2.54
CA PHE A 26 5.01 22.86 -3.36
C PHE A 26 3.82 22.36 -2.54
N ARG A 27 3.42 23.11 -1.50
CA ARG A 27 2.20 22.86 -0.73
C ARG A 27 0.95 22.87 -1.62
N PHE A 28 1.04 23.53 -2.78
CA PHE A 28 -0.02 23.61 -3.79
C PHE A 28 -0.23 22.32 -4.60
N LEU A 29 0.85 21.56 -4.88
CA LEU A 29 0.75 20.28 -5.58
C LEU A 29 -0.07 19.29 -4.76
N GLY A 30 0.16 19.19 -3.45
CA GLY A 30 -0.60 18.29 -2.59
C GLY A 30 -2.12 18.54 -2.64
N SER A 31 -2.53 19.81 -2.65
CA SER A 31 -3.96 20.16 -2.76
C SER A 31 -4.54 19.87 -4.14
N LEU A 32 -3.76 20.11 -5.20
CA LEU A 32 -4.18 19.81 -6.58
C LEU A 32 -4.30 18.30 -6.81
N ILE A 33 -3.31 17.52 -6.35
CA ILE A 33 -3.30 16.06 -6.46
C ILE A 33 -4.47 15.45 -5.67
N MET A 34 -4.76 15.94 -4.46
CA MET A 34 -5.94 15.51 -3.69
C MET A 34 -7.24 15.76 -4.47
N GLY A 35 -7.39 16.93 -5.09
CA GLY A 35 -8.55 17.24 -5.93
C GLY A 35 -8.66 16.33 -7.16
N LEU A 36 -7.54 16.13 -7.87
CA LEU A 36 -7.47 15.22 -9.02
C LEU A 36 -7.81 13.78 -8.63
N ILE A 37 -7.26 13.28 -7.51
CA ILE A 37 -7.55 11.94 -7.01
C ILE A 37 -9.04 11.83 -6.68
N CYS A 38 -9.65 12.79 -5.98
CA CYS A 38 -11.08 12.78 -5.72
C CYS A 38 -11.92 12.70 -7.00
N VAL A 39 -11.57 13.50 -8.01
CA VAL A 39 -12.27 13.51 -9.31
C VAL A 39 -12.10 12.16 -10.02
N LEU A 40 -10.88 11.63 -10.07
CA LEU A 40 -10.59 10.34 -10.68
C LEU A 40 -11.33 9.20 -9.99
N LEU A 41 -11.27 9.18 -8.65
CA LEU A 41 -11.93 8.17 -7.83
C LEU A 41 -13.45 8.23 -8.01
N PHE A 42 -14.00 9.43 -8.18
CA PHE A 42 -15.41 9.64 -8.44
C PHE A 42 -15.84 9.09 -9.81
N ILE A 43 -15.08 9.43 -10.87
CA ILE A 43 -15.31 8.90 -12.22
C ILE A 43 -15.25 7.38 -12.22
N ILE A 44 -14.21 6.82 -11.60
CA ILE A 44 -14.03 5.38 -11.45
C ILE A 44 -15.22 4.78 -10.69
N GLY A 45 -15.65 5.37 -9.58
CA GLY A 45 -16.80 4.90 -8.81
C GLY A 45 -18.10 4.88 -9.61
N VAL A 46 -18.33 5.89 -10.44
CA VAL A 46 -19.51 5.96 -11.33
C VAL A 46 -19.43 4.90 -12.43
N GLU A 47 -18.25 4.71 -13.01
CA GLU A 47 -18.01 3.78 -14.11
C GLU A 47 -18.21 2.33 -13.67
N ILE A 48 -17.73 2.00 -12.47
CA ILE A 48 -17.90 0.67 -11.86
C ILE A 48 -19.35 0.49 -11.36
N GLY A 49 -20.01 1.56 -10.89
CA GLY A 49 -21.36 1.51 -10.32
C GLY A 49 -22.50 1.43 -11.34
N ALA A 50 -22.28 1.91 -12.58
CA ALA A 50 -23.26 1.86 -13.66
C ALA A 50 -23.38 0.45 -14.28
N ASP A 51 -22.38 -0.41 -14.08
CA ASP A 51 -22.33 -1.75 -14.64
C ASP A 51 -22.95 -2.79 -13.68
N LYS A 52 -24.07 -3.38 -14.11
CA LYS A 52 -24.86 -4.33 -13.28
C LYS A 52 -24.14 -5.66 -13.10
N ASP A 53 -23.27 -6.03 -14.05
CA ASP A 53 -22.45 -7.23 -13.97
C ASP A 53 -21.34 -7.05 -12.95
N ILE A 54 -20.71 -5.87 -12.89
CA ILE A 54 -19.75 -5.56 -11.83
C ILE A 54 -20.44 -5.48 -10.46
N LEU A 55 -21.66 -4.93 -10.34
CA LEU A 55 -22.39 -4.92 -9.06
C LEU A 55 -22.72 -6.33 -8.51
N ARG A 56 -23.13 -7.26 -9.38
CA ARG A 56 -23.34 -8.67 -8.97
C ARG A 56 -22.04 -9.31 -8.49
N ASN A 57 -20.93 -8.99 -9.16
CA ASN A 57 -19.62 -9.47 -8.78
C ASN A 57 -19.07 -8.75 -7.54
N ILE A 58 -19.43 -7.48 -7.26
CA ILE A 58 -19.05 -6.73 -6.05
C ILE A 58 -19.55 -7.40 -4.78
N HIS A 59 -20.70 -8.08 -4.80
CA HIS A 59 -21.14 -8.83 -3.62
C HIS A 59 -20.17 -9.98 -3.31
N LEU A 60 -19.72 -10.70 -4.34
CA LEU A 60 -18.74 -11.78 -4.23
C LEU A 60 -17.31 -11.26 -3.97
N LEU A 61 -16.88 -10.21 -4.68
CA LEU A 61 -15.58 -9.53 -4.52
C LEU A 61 -15.49 -8.83 -3.17
N GLY A 62 -16.58 -8.23 -2.70
CA GLY A 62 -16.67 -7.54 -1.42
C GLY A 62 -16.54 -8.53 -0.27
N PHE A 63 -17.24 -9.67 -0.34
CA PHE A 63 -17.07 -10.73 0.65
C PHE A 63 -15.63 -11.26 0.64
N ASN A 64 -15.06 -11.52 -0.54
CA ASN A 64 -13.68 -11.98 -0.68
C ASN A 64 -12.68 -10.94 -0.14
N ALA A 65 -12.89 -9.65 -0.44
CA ALA A 65 -12.04 -8.56 0.03
C ALA A 65 -12.08 -8.42 1.56
N VAL A 66 -13.25 -8.56 2.19
CA VAL A 66 -13.37 -8.56 3.65
C VAL A 66 -12.57 -9.72 4.25
N VAL A 67 -12.71 -10.93 3.70
CA VAL A 67 -11.95 -12.11 4.14
C VAL A 67 -10.44 -11.88 4.00
N ILE A 68 -9.99 -11.36 2.85
CA ILE A 68 -8.59 -11.06 2.58
C ILE A 68 -8.07 -9.97 3.53
N SER A 69 -8.82 -8.89 3.76
CA SER A 69 -8.43 -7.82 4.69
C SER A 69 -8.27 -8.34 6.12
N VAL A 70 -9.19 -9.16 6.60
CA VAL A 70 -9.09 -9.76 7.95
C VAL A 70 -7.88 -10.69 8.03
N PHE A 71 -7.68 -11.57 7.04
CA PHE A 71 -6.49 -12.43 6.99
C PHE A 71 -5.18 -11.64 6.89
N CYS A 72 -5.16 -10.53 6.14
CA CYS A 72 -3.98 -9.69 5.96
C CYS A 72 -3.65 -8.91 7.24
N SER A 73 -4.66 -8.34 7.92
CA SER A 73 -4.49 -7.67 9.22
C SER A 73 -4.03 -8.65 10.30
N LEU A 74 -4.68 -9.82 10.38
CA LEU A 74 -4.27 -10.89 11.31
C LEU A 74 -2.87 -11.40 10.99
N GLY A 75 -2.56 -11.62 9.72
CA GLY A 75 -1.23 -12.04 9.26
C GLY A 75 -0.14 -11.04 9.62
N SER A 76 -0.38 -9.74 9.42
CA SER A 76 0.56 -8.69 9.77
C SER A 76 0.78 -8.58 11.28
N MET A 77 -0.30 -8.65 12.08
CA MET A 77 -0.23 -8.65 13.54
C MET A 77 0.50 -9.89 14.08
N LEU A 78 0.17 -11.07 13.56
CA LEU A 78 0.82 -12.34 13.90
C LEU A 78 2.30 -12.31 13.56
N PHE A 79 2.65 -11.80 12.39
CA PHE A 79 4.04 -11.73 11.94
C PHE A 79 4.86 -10.74 12.78
N ALA A 80 4.32 -9.56 13.10
CA ALA A 80 4.96 -8.61 14.01
C ALA A 80 5.16 -9.21 15.41
N TRP A 81 4.16 -9.92 15.93
CA TRP A 81 4.24 -10.59 17.23
C TRP A 81 5.24 -11.76 17.22
N PHE A 82 5.26 -12.55 16.14
CA PHE A 82 6.21 -13.64 15.94
C PHE A 82 7.65 -13.13 15.83
N LEU A 83 7.86 -12.05 15.08
CA LEU A 83 9.16 -11.39 14.95
C LEU A 83 9.64 -10.84 16.31
N TRP A 84 8.76 -10.20 17.07
CA TRP A 84 9.07 -9.74 18.44
C TRP A 84 9.45 -10.92 19.36
N ARG A 85 8.74 -12.04 19.27
CA ARG A 85 9.01 -13.22 20.10
C ARG A 85 10.33 -13.89 19.71
N LEU A 86 10.63 -13.99 18.41
CA LEU A 86 11.90 -14.47 17.88
C LEU A 86 13.07 -13.58 18.32
N ILE A 87 12.93 -12.25 18.18
CA ILE A 87 13.99 -11.31 18.56
C ILE A 87 14.26 -11.36 20.07
N LYS A 88 13.20 -11.44 20.90
CA LYS A 88 13.32 -11.54 22.37
C LYS A 88 13.93 -12.88 22.82
N SER A 89 13.68 -13.97 22.10
CA SER A 89 14.35 -15.26 22.33
C SER A 89 15.83 -15.22 21.94
N HIS A 90 16.21 -14.38 20.97
CA HIS A 90 17.60 -14.24 20.53
C HIS A 90 18.42 -13.28 21.41
N ASP A 91 17.74 -12.34 22.09
CA ASP A 91 18.33 -11.41 23.05
C ASP A 91 18.79 -12.13 24.34
N LYS A 92 18.00 -13.10 24.83
CA LYS A 92 18.35 -13.98 25.96
C LYS A 92 19.62 -14.83 25.75
N ARG A 93 20.03 -15.06 24.49
CA ARG A 93 21.23 -15.84 24.15
C ARG A 93 22.52 -15.01 24.11
N LYS A 94 22.42 -13.67 24.11
CA LYS A 94 23.60 -12.78 24.13
C LYS A 94 24.02 -12.37 25.54
N GLU A 95 23.13 -12.43 26.54
CA GLU A 95 23.48 -12.17 27.95
C GLU A 95 24.05 -13.38 28.70
N GLN A 96 23.78 -14.62 28.25
CA GLN A 96 24.32 -15.85 28.87
C GLN A 96 25.74 -16.21 28.39
N LYS A 97 26.38 -15.36 27.58
CA LYS A 97 27.75 -15.56 27.07
C LYS A 97 28.69 -14.37 27.36
N LYS A 98 28.35 -13.54 28.35
CA LYS A 98 29.21 -12.50 28.91
C LYS A 98 29.55 -12.86 30.35
#